data_AF-A0A815NWV2-F1
#
_entry.id   AF-A0A815NWV2-F1
#
_cell.length_a   1.000
_cell.length_b   1.000
_cell.length_c   1.000
_cell.angle_alpha   90.00
_cell.angle_beta   90.00
_cell.angle_gamma   90.00
#
_symmetry.space_group_name_H-M   'P 1'
#
loop_
_entity.id
_entity.type
_entity.pdbx_description
1 polymer ?
#
loop_
_entity_poly.entity_id
_entity_poly.type
_entity_poly.pdbx_seq_one_letter_code
_entity_poly.pdbx_strand_id
1 'polypeptide(L)'
;MSSTVSELHRKRGNQFFAKVKQEENAAPVLRRGRLDDALKSYNQALATSTTNDEYASAYKNLAVLHAYHVNNPVKNLTTEKDVQYCQKECINSFGQAYTYGKKTHC
;
A
#
# COMPACT_ATOMS: atom_id res chain seq x y z
N MET A 1 15.83 12.99 -15.06
CA MET A 1 14.44 13.25 -14.61
C MET A 1 14.47 13.33 -13.08
N SER A 2 13.91 14.39 -12.48
CA SER A 2 13.77 14.48 -11.02
C SER A 2 12.57 13.63 -10.59
N SER A 3 12.72 12.75 -9.60
CA SER A 3 11.58 12.01 -9.05
C SER A 3 10.70 12.94 -8.21
N THR A 4 9.38 12.81 -8.35
CA THR A 4 8.43 13.56 -7.53
C THR A 4 8.43 13.05 -6.09
N VAL A 5 7.97 13.88 -5.15
CA VAL A 5 7.88 13.49 -3.73
C VAL A 5 6.96 12.28 -3.54
N SER A 6 5.84 12.25 -4.25
CA SER A 6 4.93 11.08 -4.27
C SER A 6 5.64 9.82 -4.80
N GLU A 7 6.39 9.94 -5.90
CA GLU A 7 7.17 8.81 -6.43
C GLU A 7 8.20 8.29 -5.43
N LEU A 8 8.92 9.16 -4.72
CA LEU A 8 9.88 8.77 -3.69
C LEU A 8 9.21 8.00 -2.56
N HIS A 9 8.07 8.47 -2.06
CA HIS A 9 7.29 7.77 -1.04
C HIS A 9 6.79 6.40 -1.53
N ARG A 10 6.31 6.29 -2.78
CA ARG A 10 5.94 4.98 -3.36
C ARG A 10 7.12 4.04 -3.48
N LYS A 11 8.29 4.52 -3.94
CA LYS A 11 9.52 3.71 -4.02
C LYS A 11 9.93 3.21 -2.64
N ARG A 12 9.88 4.07 -1.62
CA ARG A 12 10.17 3.69 -0.24
C ARG A 12 9.18 2.63 0.30
N GLY A 13 7.88 2.83 0.07
CA GLY A 13 6.87 1.83 0.44
C GLY A 13 7.09 0.49 -0.26
N ASN A 14 7.45 0.52 -1.56
CA ASN A 14 7.78 -0.68 -2.33
C ASN A 14 9.00 -1.42 -1.74
N GLN A 15 10.01 -0.71 -1.24
CA GLN A 15 11.16 -1.32 -0.58
C GLN A 15 10.75 -2.06 0.70
N PHE A 16 9.94 -1.45 1.56
CA PHE A 16 9.42 -2.13 2.76
C PHE A 16 8.59 -3.35 2.39
N PHE A 17 7.68 -3.19 1.42
CA PHE A 17 6.81 -4.27 0.98
C PHE A 17 7.57 -5.44 0.31
N ALA A 18 8.60 -5.14 -0.48
CA ALA A 18 9.47 -6.17 -1.06
C ALA A 18 10.17 -6.98 0.03
N LYS A 19 10.64 -6.33 1.09
CA LYS A 19 11.27 -7.04 2.20
C LYS A 19 10.29 -7.92 2.98
N VAL A 20 9.00 -7.57 3.07
CA VAL A 20 7.97 -8.45 3.66
C VAL A 20 7.92 -9.79 2.92
N LYS A 21 8.02 -9.76 1.58
CA LYS A 21 8.00 -10.95 0.73
C LYS A 21 9.29 -11.76 0.81
N GLN A 22 10.44 -11.08 0.89
CA GLN A 22 11.74 -11.73 0.99
C GLN A 22 11.96 -12.40 2.36
N GLU A 23 11.37 -11.84 3.41
CA GLU A 23 11.54 -12.29 4.79
C GLU A 23 10.25 -12.90 5.34
N GLU A 24 9.61 -13.79 4.57
CA GLU A 24 8.34 -14.41 4.97
C GLU A 24 8.46 -15.24 6.26
N ASN A 25 9.66 -15.78 6.52
CA ASN A 25 10.02 -16.52 7.73
C ASN A 25 10.50 -15.63 8.89
N ALA A 26 10.56 -14.30 8.73
CA ALA A 26 10.91 -13.42 9.82
C ALA A 26 9.85 -13.44 10.94
N ALA A 27 10.27 -13.02 12.13
CA ALA A 27 9.38 -12.93 13.28
C ALA A 27 8.10 -12.12 12.93
N PRO A 28 6.91 -12.55 13.38
CA PRO A 28 5.65 -11.89 13.07
C PRO A 28 5.65 -10.38 13.32
N VAL A 29 6.28 -9.93 14.40
CA VAL A 29 6.41 -8.51 14.76
C VAL A 29 7.22 -7.70 13.73
N LEU A 30 8.28 -8.29 13.16
CA LEU A 30 9.07 -7.64 12.12
C LEU A 30 8.29 -7.54 10.80
N ARG A 31 7.56 -8.60 10.46
CA ARG A 31 6.67 -8.59 9.29
C ARG A 31 5.58 -7.54 9.42
N ARG A 32 4.94 -7.45 10.60
CA ARG A 32 3.91 -6.44 10.87
C ARG A 32 4.47 -5.03 10.77
N GLY A 33 5.59 -4.74 11.42
CA GLY A 33 6.22 -3.41 11.35
C GLY A 33 6.56 -2.98 9.92
N ARG A 34 7.04 -3.90 9.07
CA ARG A 34 7.33 -3.60 7.66
C ARG A 34 6.07 -3.33 6.83
N LEU A 35 4.97 -4.02 7.11
CA LEU A 35 3.67 -3.72 6.49
C LEU A 35 3.16 -2.34 6.91
N ASP A 36 3.32 -1.98 8.19
CA ASP A 36 2.94 -0.67 8.72
C ASP A 36 3.82 0.45 8.11
N ASP A 37 5.12 0.22 7.93
CA ASP A 37 6.04 1.15 7.25
C ASP A 37 5.69 1.35 5.77
N ALA A 38 5.31 0.27 5.07
CA ALA A 38 4.83 0.34 3.70
C ALA A 38 3.53 1.16 3.61
N LEU A 39 2.57 0.89 4.51
CA LEU A 39 1.30 1.61 4.61
C LEU A 39 1.53 3.11 4.82
N LYS A 40 2.37 3.47 5.80
CA LYS A 40 2.73 4.86 6.08
C LYS A 40 3.34 5.55 4.86
N SER A 41 4.26 4.87 4.18
CA SER A 41 4.91 5.41 2.99
C SER A 41 3.91 5.65 1.86
N TYR A 42 2.99 4.73 1.59
CA TYR A 42 1.96 4.94 0.57
C TYR A 42 0.95 6.03 0.93
N ASN A 43 0.60 6.18 2.22
CA ASN A 43 -0.23 7.29 2.67
C ASN A 43 0.47 8.65 2.50
N GLN A 44 1.78 8.72 2.74
CA GLN A 44 2.57 9.91 2.43
C GLN A 44 2.62 10.19 0.92
N ALA A 45 2.70 9.15 0.09
CA ALA A 45 2.62 9.31 -1.36
C ALA A 45 1.28 9.92 -1.79
N LEU A 46 0.15 9.44 -1.25
CA LEU A 46 -1.16 10.04 -1.51
C LEU A 46 -1.20 11.51 -1.09
N ALA A 47 -0.75 11.83 0.12
CA ALA A 47 -0.77 13.20 0.65
C ALA A 47 0.08 14.19 -0.18
N THR A 48 1.05 13.68 -0.93
CA THR A 48 1.97 14.48 -1.76
C THR A 48 1.70 14.31 -3.25
N SER A 49 0.63 13.63 -3.63
CA SER A 49 0.25 13.44 -5.04
C SER A 49 -0.39 14.71 -5.59
N THR A 50 0.07 15.11 -6.77
CA THR A 50 -0.37 16.32 -7.47
C THR A 50 -1.01 16.03 -8.81
N THR A 51 -0.75 14.85 -9.37
CA THR A 51 -1.35 14.40 -10.64
C THR A 51 -2.26 13.20 -10.43
N ASN A 52 -3.22 13.01 -11.35
CA ASN A 52 -4.08 11.84 -11.34
C ASN A 52 -3.27 10.53 -11.47
N ASP A 53 -2.16 10.52 -12.21
CA ASP A 53 -1.28 9.34 -12.33
C ASP A 53 -0.61 8.98 -11.00
N GLU A 54 -0.21 9.99 -10.22
CA GLU A 54 0.36 9.79 -8.89
C GLU A 54 -0.67 9.23 -7.92
N TYR A 55 -1.88 9.81 -7.89
CA TYR A 55 -3.00 9.29 -7.12
C TYR A 55 -3.31 7.84 -7.50
N ALA A 56 -3.48 7.56 -8.80
CA ALA A 56 -3.78 6.22 -9.29
C ALA A 56 -2.70 5.21 -8.86
N SER A 57 -1.43 5.59 -8.99
CA SER A 57 -0.31 4.74 -8.61
C SER A 57 -0.22 4.50 -7.10
N ALA A 58 -0.47 5.51 -6.27
CA ALA A 58 -0.43 5.40 -4.82
C ALA A 58 -1.61 4.55 -4.30
N TYR A 59 -2.83 4.78 -4.79
CA TYR A 59 -3.99 3.96 -4.47
C TYR A 59 -3.82 2.50 -4.90
N LYS A 60 -3.23 2.24 -6.09
CA LYS A 60 -2.90 0.88 -6.53
C LYS A 60 -1.98 0.18 -5.53
N ASN A 61 -0.95 0.87 -5.05
CA ASN A 61 -0.02 0.31 -4.07
C ASN A 61 -0.70 -0.01 -2.73
N LEU A 62 -1.59 0.86 -2.25
CA LEU A 62 -2.41 0.59 -1.05
C LEU A 62 -3.33 -0.61 -1.24
N ALA A 63 -4.01 -0.69 -2.38
CA ALA A 63 -4.91 -1.80 -2.69
C ALA A 63 -4.16 -3.14 -2.65
N VAL A 64 -2.97 -3.21 -3.28
CA VAL A 64 -2.11 -4.40 -3.26
C VAL A 64 -1.62 -4.73 -1.85
N LEU A 65 -1.27 -3.72 -1.04
CA LEU A 65 -0.85 -3.92 0.35
C LEU A 65 -1.97 -4.52 1.20
N HIS A 66 -3.18 -3.96 1.11
CA HIS A 66 -4.35 -4.45 1.84
C HIS A 66 -4.77 -5.84 1.37
N ALA A 67 -4.76 -6.10 0.06
CA ALA A 67 -5.01 -7.43 -0.49
C ALA A 67 -3.98 -8.45 0.03
N TYR A 68 -2.71 -8.06 0.13
CA TYR A 68 -1.69 -8.93 0.70
C TYR A 68 -1.97 -9.24 2.17
N HIS A 69 -2.33 -8.24 2.98
CA HIS A 69 -2.63 -8.41 4.39
C HIS A 69 -3.84 -9.33 4.62
N VAL A 70 -4.91 -9.18 3.84
CA VAL A 70 -6.09 -10.06 3.87
C VAL A 70 -5.72 -11.52 3.57
N ASN A 71 -4.88 -11.76 2.55
CA ASN A 71 -4.49 -13.11 2.15
C ASN A 71 -3.38 -13.71 3.03
N ASN A 72 -2.64 -12.88 3.76
CA ASN A 72 -1.47 -13.29 4.55
C ASN A 72 -1.53 -12.65 5.95
N PRO A 73 -2.54 -12.99 6.77
CA PRO A 73 -2.67 -12.41 8.09
C PRO A 73 -1.45 -12.76 8.95
N VAL A 74 -0.86 -11.75 9.58
CA VAL A 74 0.27 -11.97 10.49
C VAL A 74 -0.24 -12.68 11.74
N LYS A 75 0.19 -13.93 11.93
CA LYS A 75 -0.26 -14.81 13.03
C LYS A 75 -0.12 -14.10 14.38
N ASN A 76 -1.16 -14.22 15.22
CA ASN A 76 -1.27 -13.64 16.56
C ASN A 76 -1.18 -12.09 16.63
N LEU A 77 -1.11 -11.40 15.49
CA LEU A 77 -1.04 -9.93 15.38
C LEU A 77 -2.11 -9.35 14.44
N THR A 78 -3.00 -10.20 13.94
CA THR A 78 -4.08 -9.82 13.04
C THR A 78 -5.38 -10.37 13.59
N THR A 79 -6.31 -9.46 13.87
CA THR A 79 -7.66 -9.79 14.32
C THR A 79 -8.62 -9.87 13.13
N GLU A 80 -9.79 -10.47 13.32
CA GLU A 80 -10.84 -10.47 12.30
C GLU A 80 -11.25 -9.05 11.90
N LYS A 81 -11.31 -8.13 12.87
CA LYS A 81 -11.62 -6.72 12.62
C LYS A 81 -10.57 -6.06 11.72
N ASP A 82 -9.29 -6.39 11.89
CA ASP A 82 -8.21 -5.89 11.03
C ASP A 82 -8.36 -6.38 9.59
N VAL A 83 -8.73 -7.65 9.41
CA VAL A 83 -8.97 -8.22 8.08
C VAL A 83 -10.16 -7.54 7.41
N GLN A 84 -11.27 -7.38 8.12
CA GLN A 84 -12.45 -6.68 7.61
C GLN A 84 -12.14 -5.23 7.25
N TYR A 85 -11.35 -4.53 8.07
CA TYR A 85 -10.87 -3.19 7.78
C TYR A 85 -10.03 -3.17 6.49
N CYS A 86 -9.02 -4.05 6.39
CA CYS A 86 -8.18 -4.14 5.20
C CYS A 86 -8.98 -4.50 3.95
N GLN A 87 -10.01 -5.33 4.07
CA GLN A 87 -10.87 -5.68 2.93
C GLN A 87 -11.64 -4.46 2.42
N LYS A 88 -12.19 -3.63 3.32
CA LYS A 88 -12.87 -2.38 2.94
C LYS A 88 -11.90 -1.41 2.27
N GLU A 89 -10.72 -1.20 2.87
CA GLU A 89 -9.70 -0.30 2.33
C GLU A 89 -9.14 -0.78 0.98
N CYS A 90 -9.02 -2.10 0.79
CA CYS A 90 -8.63 -2.71 -0.48
C CYS A 90 -9.61 -2.35 -1.60
N ILE A 91 -10.91 -2.56 -1.38
CA ILE A 91 -11.96 -2.27 -2.36
C ILE A 91 -12.00 -0.78 -2.69
N ASN A 92 -11.97 0.07 -1.65
CA ASN A 92 -11.93 1.52 -1.82
C ASN A 92 -10.70 1.95 -2.65
N SER A 93 -9.52 1.46 -2.28
CA SER A 93 -8.27 1.81 -2.96
C SER A 93 -8.24 1.35 -4.42
N PHE A 94 -8.77 0.17 -4.76
CA PHE A 94 -8.91 -0.26 -6.15
C PHE A 94 -9.86 0.63 -6.94
N GLY A 95 -11.00 1.00 -6.35
CA GLY A 95 -11.96 1.92 -6.98
C GLY A 95 -11.35 3.29 -7.27
N GLN A 96 -10.59 3.82 -6.31
CA GLN A 96 -9.88 5.10 -6.50
C GLN A 96 -8.77 4.97 -7.55
N ALA A 97 -7.96 3.92 -7.51
CA ALA A 97 -6.92 3.68 -8.51
C ALA A 97 -7.50 3.65 -9.93
N TYR A 98 -8.62 2.95 -10.13
CA TYR A 98 -9.34 2.93 -11.39
C TYR A 98 -9.86 4.31 -11.80
N THR A 99 -10.50 5.03 -10.87
CA THR A 99 -11.08 6.35 -11.13
C THR A 99 -10.03 7.36 -11.57
N TYR A 100 -8.92 7.46 -10.84
CA TYR A 100 -7.83 8.37 -11.17
C TYR A 100 -7.08 7.93 -12.44
N GLY A 101 -6.90 6.63 -12.67
CA GLY A 101 -6.29 6.11 -13.90
C GLY A 101 -7.14 6.31 -15.16
N LYS A 102 -8.47 6.43 -15.03
CA LYS A 102 -9.31 6.82 -16.17
C LYS A 102 -9.17 8.30 -16.50
N LYS A 103 -9.04 9.16 -15.49
CA LYS A 103 -8.90 10.62 -15.64
C LYS A 103 -7.57 11.07 -16.25
N THR A 104 -6.59 10.19 -16.39
CA THR A 104 -5.28 10.52 -16.99
C THR A 104 -5.27 10.37 -18.51
N HIS A 105 -6.29 9.70 -19.06
CA HIS A 105 -6.46 9.46 -20.49
C HIS A 105 -7.63 10.25 -21.10
N CYS A 106 -8.13 11.28 -20.42
CA CYS A 106 -9.21 12.17 -20.88
C CYS A 106 -8.70 13.59 -21.07
#